data_AF-A0A7J9XVC5-F1
#
_entry.id   AF-A0A7J9XVC5-F1
#
_cell.length_a   1.000
_cell.length_b   1.000
_cell.length_c   1.000
_cell.angle_alpha   90.00
_cell.angle_beta   90.00
_cell.angle_gamma   90.00
#
_symmetry.space_group_name_H-M   'P 1'
#
loop_
_entity.id
_entity.type
_entity.pdbx_description
1 polymer ?
#
loop_
_entity_poly.entity_id
_entity_poly.type
_entity_poly.pdbx_seq_one_letter_code
_entity_poly.pdbx_strand_id
1 'polypeptide(L)'
;MVDPRCAALDPIFWLHHANIDRLWNRWLALDNGSANPDETAWLDQSFTFRDETGAAVTLTGAQIVDSAEQLHYVYDDQPPAQDMAVSMNGTFPTPREPAEPPEMVAATEQTVDLVGDARSIQLTVPPSTVSLLASDDVRTGARALYLNVEDIEAEQNPGVVYVVFLNMASDDPGADRARHHVGNVTLFGIEQMNDPDAAHPGVPGLRHTFDVTRVVGELNESRPVGPERHHRDLRTHHADAATRPGGSHGRRRGNGCRRTRADRPRQPLRVLRDHW
;
A
#
# COMPACT_ATOMS: atom_id res chain seq x y z
N MET A 1 -7.33 9.34 -14.68
CA MET A 1 -7.64 9.09 -13.25
C MET A 1 -6.39 9.06 -12.34
N VAL A 2 -5.28 9.74 -12.67
CA VAL A 2 -4.04 9.69 -11.84
C VAL A 2 -3.96 10.79 -10.77
N ASP A 3 -4.84 11.80 -10.84
CA ASP A 3 -4.94 12.89 -9.86
C ASP A 3 -6.26 12.74 -9.09
N PRO A 4 -6.23 12.52 -7.76
CA PRO A 4 -7.44 12.33 -6.97
C PRO A 4 -8.40 13.52 -6.97
N ARG A 5 -7.91 14.75 -7.23
CA ARG A 5 -8.76 15.96 -7.23
C ARG A 5 -9.76 15.99 -8.39
N CYS A 6 -9.49 15.24 -9.45
CA CYS A 6 -10.32 15.21 -10.65
C CYS A 6 -10.64 13.80 -11.14
N ALA A 7 -10.21 12.75 -10.42
CA ALA A 7 -10.43 11.37 -10.81
C ALA A 7 -11.92 11.07 -11.04
N ALA A 8 -12.79 11.54 -10.15
CA ALA A 8 -14.24 11.35 -10.21
C ALA A 8 -14.95 12.07 -11.36
N LEU A 9 -14.27 12.95 -12.11
CA LEU A 9 -14.84 13.60 -13.30
C LEU A 9 -14.88 12.67 -14.52
N ASP A 10 -14.15 11.55 -14.48
CA ASP A 10 -14.20 10.51 -15.50
C ASP A 10 -15.20 9.42 -15.09
N PRO A 11 -16.27 9.14 -15.85
CA PRO A 11 -17.30 8.16 -15.46
C PRO A 11 -16.75 6.76 -15.15
N ILE A 12 -15.62 6.37 -15.73
CA ILE A 12 -14.99 5.07 -15.44
C ILE A 12 -14.50 4.96 -13.99
N PHE A 13 -14.31 6.08 -13.29
CA PHE A 13 -14.01 6.13 -11.85
C PHE A 13 -15.01 5.31 -11.04
N TRP A 14 -16.31 5.46 -11.31
CA TRP A 14 -17.35 4.78 -10.56
C TRP A 14 -17.36 3.27 -10.80
N LEU A 15 -17.13 2.84 -12.05
CA LEU A 15 -17.01 1.41 -12.38
C LEU A 15 -15.75 0.79 -11.78
N HIS A 16 -14.64 1.55 -11.74
CA HIS A 16 -13.42 1.11 -11.09
C HIS A 16 -13.63 0.92 -9.57
N HIS A 17 -14.25 1.90 -8.91
CA HIS A 17 -14.54 1.83 -7.48
C HIS A 17 -15.58 0.75 -7.11
N ALA A 18 -16.56 0.48 -7.98
CA ALA A 18 -17.47 -0.65 -7.79
C ALA A 18 -16.69 -1.99 -7.76
N ASN A 19 -15.67 -2.15 -8.60
CA ASN A 19 -14.86 -3.37 -8.53
C ASN A 19 -13.94 -3.40 -7.29
N ILE A 20 -13.48 -2.26 -6.77
CA ILE A 20 -12.73 -2.21 -5.49
C ILE A 20 -13.65 -2.64 -4.34
N ASP A 21 -14.85 -2.10 -4.29
CA ASP A 21 -15.87 -2.45 -3.30
C ASP A 21 -16.24 -3.95 -3.38
N ARG A 22 -16.41 -4.49 -4.58
CA ARG A 22 -16.57 -5.93 -4.80
C ARG A 22 -15.39 -6.75 -4.26
N LEU A 23 -14.15 -6.29 -4.45
CA LEU A 23 -12.96 -6.99 -3.96
C LEU A 23 -12.90 -7.03 -2.43
N TRP A 24 -13.47 -6.04 -1.73
CA TRP A 24 -13.59 -6.06 -0.27
C TRP A 24 -14.47 -7.24 0.19
N ASN A 25 -15.67 -7.41 -0.38
CA ASN A 25 -16.53 -8.56 -0.08
C ASN A 25 -15.85 -9.90 -0.37
N ARG A 26 -15.02 -9.96 -1.41
CA ARG A 26 -14.25 -11.17 -1.75
C ARG A 26 -13.11 -11.45 -0.79
N TRP A 27 -12.45 -10.41 -0.30
CA TRP A 27 -11.40 -10.53 0.71
C TRP A 27 -11.98 -11.05 2.03
N LEU A 28 -13.15 -10.55 2.46
CA LEU A 28 -13.86 -11.03 3.66
C LEU A 28 -14.29 -12.51 3.55
N ALA A 29 -14.51 -13.02 2.35
CA ALA A 29 -14.88 -14.41 2.12
C ALA A 29 -13.68 -15.37 2.01
N LEU A 30 -12.45 -14.88 2.18
CA LEU A 30 -11.27 -15.74 2.21
C LEU A 30 -11.19 -16.48 3.55
N ASP A 31 -10.99 -17.80 3.51
CA ASP A 31 -10.75 -18.63 4.70
C ASP A 31 -9.30 -18.48 5.20
N ASN A 32 -8.92 -17.24 5.54
CA ASN A 32 -7.57 -16.88 6.00
C ASN A 32 -7.60 -15.91 7.20
N GLY A 33 -8.75 -15.76 7.86
CA GLY A 33 -8.93 -14.85 9.00
C GLY A 33 -9.11 -13.39 8.62
N SER A 34 -9.43 -13.09 7.35
CA SER A 34 -9.78 -11.72 6.91
C SER A 34 -11.08 -11.26 7.55
N ALA A 35 -11.05 -10.15 8.28
CA ALA A 35 -12.20 -9.60 8.97
C ALA A 35 -12.16 -8.07 8.96
N ASN A 36 -13.34 -7.44 9.03
CA ASN A 36 -13.40 -5.99 9.22
C ASN A 36 -12.79 -5.60 10.58
N PRO A 37 -12.18 -4.41 10.69
CA PRO A 37 -11.74 -3.88 11.97
C PRO A 37 -12.93 -3.73 12.94
N ASP A 38 -12.73 -4.09 14.21
CA ASP A 38 -13.75 -4.01 15.26
C ASP A 38 -13.54 -2.81 16.20
N GLU A 39 -12.53 -1.98 15.93
CA GLU A 39 -12.20 -0.83 16.76
C GLU A 39 -13.27 0.26 16.64
N THR A 40 -13.73 0.76 17.80
CA THR A 40 -14.71 1.84 17.89
C THR A 40 -14.32 3.07 17.08
N ALA A 41 -13.02 3.43 17.06
CA ALA A 41 -12.54 4.57 16.29
C ALA A 41 -12.79 4.43 14.78
N TRP A 42 -12.77 3.20 14.26
CA TRP A 42 -13.06 2.91 12.85
C TRP A 42 -14.57 2.83 12.60
N LEU A 43 -15.31 2.14 13.48
CA LEU A 43 -16.76 1.94 13.36
C LEU A 43 -17.57 3.22 13.55
N ASP A 44 -17.16 4.11 14.45
CA ASP A 44 -17.87 5.37 14.75
C ASP A 44 -17.45 6.52 13.82
N GLN A 45 -16.45 6.31 12.95
CA GLN A 45 -16.04 7.30 11.98
C GLN A 45 -17.22 7.68 11.08
N SER A 46 -17.55 8.97 11.05
CA SER A 46 -18.73 9.49 10.35
C SER A 46 -18.36 10.15 9.02
N PHE A 47 -19.17 9.89 8.01
CA PHE A 47 -19.03 10.44 6.66
C PHE A 47 -20.35 11.10 6.24
N THR A 48 -20.27 12.31 5.67
CA THR A 48 -21.44 13.04 5.17
C THR A 48 -21.52 13.00 3.65
N PHE A 49 -22.66 12.57 3.14
CA PHE A 49 -22.99 12.44 1.73
C PHE A 49 -24.20 13.30 1.36
N ARG A 50 -24.51 13.33 0.06
CA ARG A 50 -25.75 13.88 -0.50
C ARG A 50 -26.55 12.74 -1.10
N ASP A 51 -27.81 12.60 -0.70
CA ASP A 51 -28.72 11.60 -1.27
C ASP A 51 -29.27 12.02 -2.65
N GLU A 52 -30.15 11.22 -3.23
CA GLU A 52 -30.78 11.47 -4.53
C GLU A 52 -31.67 12.72 -4.57
N THR A 53 -32.10 13.21 -3.40
CA THR A 53 -32.86 14.46 -3.25
C THR A 53 -31.95 15.67 -3.01
N GLY A 54 -30.66 15.44 -2.77
CA GLY A 54 -29.68 16.45 -2.40
C GLY A 54 -29.66 16.77 -0.90
N ALA A 55 -30.42 16.05 -0.07
CA ALA A 55 -30.36 16.21 1.38
C ALA A 55 -29.03 15.63 1.91
N ALA A 56 -28.55 16.21 3.01
CA ALA A 56 -27.33 15.73 3.65
C ALA A 56 -27.66 14.49 4.50
N VAL A 57 -26.92 13.41 4.28
CA VAL A 57 -27.03 12.17 5.05
C VAL A 57 -25.68 11.87 5.67
N THR A 58 -25.64 11.59 6.97
CA THR A 58 -24.42 11.20 7.67
C THR A 58 -24.53 9.74 8.07
N LEU A 59 -23.52 8.94 7.73
CA LEU A 59 -23.43 7.53 8.05
C LEU A 59 -22.11 7.25 8.77
N THR A 60 -22.14 6.36 9.75
CA THR A 60 -20.93 5.85 10.40
C THR A 60 -20.38 4.64 9.65
N GLY A 61 -19.12 4.28 9.90
CA GLY A 61 -18.51 3.03 9.42
C GLY A 61 -19.42 1.83 9.71
N ALA A 62 -19.89 1.70 10.95
CA ALA A 62 -20.78 0.61 11.37
C ALA A 62 -22.09 0.49 10.56
N GLN A 63 -22.54 1.57 9.91
CA GLN A 63 -23.77 1.60 9.11
C GLN A 63 -23.55 1.27 7.62
N ILE A 64 -22.30 1.09 7.18
CA ILE A 64 -21.95 0.90 5.76
C ILE A 64 -21.02 -0.29 5.48
N VAL A 65 -20.68 -1.09 6.50
CA VAL A 65 -19.77 -2.25 6.38
C VAL A 65 -20.42 -3.48 5.74
N ASP A 66 -21.75 -3.58 5.78
CA ASP A 66 -22.51 -4.69 5.19
C ASP A 66 -23.35 -4.19 4.02
N SER A 67 -22.79 -4.32 2.82
CA SER A 67 -23.45 -3.92 1.56
C SER A 67 -24.83 -4.58 1.35
N ALA A 68 -25.04 -5.80 1.83
CA ALA A 68 -26.29 -6.54 1.60
C ALA A 68 -27.39 -6.11 2.58
N GLU A 69 -27.09 -6.13 3.88
CA GLU A 69 -28.10 -5.86 4.92
C GLU A 69 -28.32 -4.37 5.16
N GLN A 70 -27.29 -3.53 4.96
CA GLN A 70 -27.35 -2.10 5.28
C GLN A 70 -27.57 -1.21 4.05
N LEU A 71 -26.97 -1.59 2.91
CA LEU A 71 -27.00 -0.80 1.68
C LEU A 71 -27.86 -1.44 0.57
N HIS A 72 -28.36 -2.65 0.81
CA HIS A 72 -29.32 -3.36 -0.03
C HIS A 72 -28.83 -3.61 -1.47
N TYR A 73 -27.54 -3.91 -1.65
CA TYR A 73 -27.00 -4.40 -2.93
C TYR A 73 -26.02 -5.56 -2.73
N VAL A 74 -25.88 -6.38 -3.77
CA VAL A 74 -24.89 -7.47 -3.85
C VAL A 74 -24.32 -7.54 -5.27
N TYR A 75 -23.10 -8.07 -5.38
CA TYR A 75 -22.50 -8.37 -6.69
C TYR A 75 -22.94 -9.75 -7.20
N ASP A 76 -23.04 -9.91 -8.53
CA ASP A 76 -23.49 -11.14 -9.18
C ASP A 76 -22.73 -12.41 -8.74
N ASP A 77 -21.45 -12.27 -8.40
CA ASP A 77 -20.58 -13.37 -7.96
C ASP A 77 -20.12 -13.22 -6.50
N GLN A 78 -20.94 -12.55 -5.68
CA GLN A 78 -20.71 -12.44 -4.25
C GLN A 78 -20.86 -13.82 -3.58
N PRO A 79 -19.87 -14.25 -2.77
CA PRO A 79 -19.98 -15.46 -1.97
C PRO A 79 -21.20 -15.40 -1.04
N PRO A 80 -21.85 -16.55 -0.73
CA PRO A 80 -22.95 -16.60 0.21
C PRO A 80 -22.59 -15.94 1.54
N ALA A 81 -23.55 -15.24 2.16
CA ALA A 81 -23.35 -14.59 3.44
C ALA A 81 -22.84 -15.53 4.55
N GLN A 82 -23.05 -16.85 4.44
CA GLN A 82 -22.52 -17.84 5.39
C GLN A 82 -20.99 -17.95 5.33
N ASP A 83 -20.39 -17.81 4.14
CA ASP A 83 -18.94 -17.79 3.98
C ASP A 83 -18.33 -16.47 4.50
N MET A 84 -19.15 -15.41 4.57
CA MET A 84 -18.78 -14.13 5.19
C MET A 84 -19.11 -14.10 6.71
N ALA A 85 -20.10 -14.87 7.17
CA ALA A 85 -20.60 -14.89 8.55
C ALA A 85 -19.84 -15.84 9.48
N VAL A 86 -19.09 -16.80 8.95
CA VAL A 86 -18.04 -17.48 9.73
C VAL A 86 -17.06 -16.44 10.30
N SER A 87 -16.94 -15.27 9.67
CA SER A 87 -16.19 -14.11 10.13
C SER A 87 -16.97 -13.10 11.02
N MET A 88 -18.25 -13.33 11.33
CA MET A 88 -19.07 -12.45 12.21
C MET A 88 -19.62 -13.12 13.50
N ASN A 89 -19.81 -14.45 13.52
CA ASN A 89 -20.39 -15.17 14.69
C ASN A 89 -19.47 -16.25 15.31
N GLY A 90 -18.24 -16.42 14.83
CA GLY A 90 -17.25 -17.27 15.50
C GLY A 90 -16.62 -16.54 16.68
N THR A 91 -16.25 -17.24 17.75
CA THR A 91 -15.20 -16.71 18.63
C THR A 91 -13.94 -16.64 17.77
N PHE A 92 -13.64 -15.46 17.25
CA PHE A 92 -12.50 -15.25 16.37
C PHE A 92 -11.22 -15.61 17.12
N PRO A 93 -10.23 -16.23 16.45
CA PRO A 93 -8.88 -15.86 16.81
C PRO A 93 -8.84 -14.35 16.58
N THR A 94 -8.81 -13.58 17.68
CA THR A 94 -8.43 -12.17 17.60
C THR A 94 -7.25 -12.09 16.65
N PRO A 95 -7.18 -11.10 15.72
CA PRO A 95 -5.93 -10.79 15.05
C PRO A 95 -4.90 -10.81 16.17
N ARG A 96 -4.00 -11.80 16.14
CA ARG A 96 -3.18 -12.10 17.30
C ARG A 96 -2.32 -10.87 17.43
N GLU A 97 -2.73 -9.97 18.32
CA GLU A 97 -1.94 -8.81 18.67
C GLU A 97 -0.56 -9.39 18.93
N PRO A 98 0.45 -9.01 18.11
CA PRO A 98 1.74 -9.63 18.19
C PRO A 98 2.13 -9.65 19.66
N ALA A 99 2.38 -10.84 20.20
CA ALA A 99 2.61 -11.01 21.64
C ALA A 99 3.80 -10.16 22.13
N GLU A 100 4.59 -9.65 21.18
CA GLU A 100 5.71 -8.77 21.35
C GLU A 100 5.59 -7.61 20.34
N PRO A 101 6.01 -6.38 20.71
CA PRO A 101 6.05 -5.26 19.80
C PRO A 101 6.90 -5.57 18.56
N PRO A 102 6.60 -4.94 17.40
CA PRO A 102 7.38 -5.16 16.19
C PRO A 102 8.85 -4.78 16.41
N GLU A 103 9.74 -5.70 16.06
CA GLU A 103 11.18 -5.51 16.12
C GLU A 103 11.72 -5.09 14.75
N MET A 104 12.48 -4.00 14.69
CA MET A 104 13.15 -3.58 13.46
C MET A 104 14.36 -4.48 13.19
N VAL A 105 14.26 -5.31 12.14
CA VAL A 105 15.28 -6.31 11.79
C VAL A 105 16.32 -5.83 10.80
N ALA A 106 16.04 -4.77 10.03
CA ALA A 106 16.94 -4.14 9.09
C ALA A 106 16.40 -2.75 8.71
N ALA A 107 17.29 -1.81 8.44
CA ALA A 107 16.94 -0.48 7.96
C ALA A 107 18.06 0.13 7.12
N THR A 108 17.75 1.22 6.44
CA THR A 108 18.72 2.07 5.77
C THR A 108 18.26 3.52 5.87
N GLU A 109 19.17 4.41 6.23
CA GLU A 109 18.95 5.86 6.24
C GLU A 109 19.31 6.49 4.87
N GLN A 110 19.69 5.66 3.89
CA GLN A 110 20.10 6.14 2.58
C GLN A 110 18.89 6.69 1.80
N THR A 111 18.90 7.99 1.53
CA THR A 111 17.98 8.61 0.59
C THR A 111 18.26 8.14 -0.84
N VAL A 112 17.20 7.87 -1.60
CA VAL A 112 17.31 7.45 -3.01
C VAL A 112 16.40 8.24 -3.91
N ASP A 113 17.01 8.86 -4.91
CA ASP A 113 16.30 9.47 -6.02
C ASP A 113 15.89 8.41 -7.04
N LEU A 114 14.58 8.19 -7.12
CA LEU A 114 13.95 7.32 -8.11
C LEU A 114 13.70 8.09 -9.40
N VAL A 115 14.77 8.30 -10.17
CA VAL A 115 14.73 8.97 -11.48
C VAL A 115 15.45 8.14 -12.52
N GLY A 116 14.74 7.77 -13.59
CA GLY A 116 15.31 7.11 -14.76
C GLY A 116 15.51 5.62 -14.56
N ASP A 117 16.74 5.21 -14.24
CA ASP A 117 17.10 3.79 -14.16
C ASP A 117 16.75 3.16 -12.82
N ALA A 118 16.71 1.82 -12.81
CA ALA A 118 16.51 1.05 -11.60
C ALA A 118 17.56 1.39 -10.51
N ARG A 119 17.10 1.47 -9.26
CA ARG A 119 17.97 1.75 -8.11
C ARG A 119 18.00 0.55 -7.18
N SER A 120 19.18 0.24 -6.65
CA SER A 120 19.38 -0.77 -5.62
C SER A 120 19.92 -0.12 -4.35
N ILE A 121 19.38 -0.52 -3.20
CA ILE A 121 19.88 -0.13 -1.87
C ILE A 121 20.15 -1.35 -1.03
N GLN A 122 21.16 -1.24 -0.16
CA GLN A 122 21.45 -2.28 0.82
C GLN A 122 20.76 -1.98 2.13
N LEU A 123 19.98 -2.94 2.61
CA LEU A 123 19.45 -2.98 3.97
C LEU A 123 20.47 -3.72 4.84
N THR A 124 20.94 -3.06 5.90
CA THR A 124 21.88 -3.67 6.84
C THR A 124 21.11 -4.47 7.87
N VAL A 125 21.42 -5.77 7.95
CA VAL A 125 20.84 -6.69 8.93
C VAL A 125 21.82 -6.84 10.10
N PRO A 126 21.44 -6.41 11.32
CA PRO A 126 22.24 -6.66 12.51
C PRO A 126 22.53 -8.17 12.71
N PRO A 127 23.74 -8.56 13.14
CA PRO A 127 24.05 -9.98 13.39
C PRO A 127 23.08 -10.66 14.36
N SER A 128 22.51 -9.91 15.31
CA SER A 128 21.52 -10.40 16.27
C SER A 128 20.21 -10.87 15.63
N THR A 129 19.84 -10.32 14.47
CA THR A 129 18.57 -10.62 13.78
C THR A 129 18.74 -11.53 12.57
N VAL A 130 19.97 -11.87 12.17
CA VAL A 130 20.23 -12.79 11.04
C VAL A 130 19.63 -14.17 11.30
N SER A 131 19.86 -14.74 12.48
CA SER A 131 19.28 -16.03 12.87
C SER A 131 17.75 -15.99 12.92
N LEU A 132 17.18 -14.83 13.24
CA LEU A 132 15.74 -14.65 13.25
C LEU A 132 15.17 -14.67 11.83
N LEU A 133 15.79 -13.93 10.91
CA LEU A 133 15.39 -13.93 9.50
C LEU A 133 15.53 -15.31 8.85
N ALA A 134 16.48 -16.13 9.31
CA ALA A 134 16.71 -17.50 8.84
C ALA A 134 15.89 -18.57 9.60
N SER A 135 15.05 -18.17 10.56
CA SER A 135 14.32 -19.10 11.42
C SER A 135 13.22 -19.84 10.64
N ASP A 136 12.89 -21.05 11.12
CA ASP A 136 11.72 -21.79 10.61
C ASP A 136 10.40 -21.06 10.87
N ASP A 137 10.33 -20.18 11.88
CA ASP A 137 9.13 -19.39 12.17
C ASP A 137 8.80 -18.43 11.02
N VAL A 138 9.82 -17.79 10.42
CA VAL A 138 9.62 -16.96 9.22
C VAL A 138 9.23 -17.82 8.03
N ARG A 139 9.88 -18.98 7.86
CA ARG A 139 9.64 -19.89 6.72
C ARG A 139 8.23 -20.51 6.74
N THR A 140 7.73 -20.82 7.92
CA THR A 140 6.39 -21.38 8.14
C THR A 140 5.30 -20.31 8.25
N GLY A 141 5.67 -19.03 8.28
CA GLY A 141 4.74 -17.92 8.47
C GLY A 141 4.28 -17.72 9.92
N ALA A 142 4.84 -18.45 10.88
CA ALA A 142 4.59 -18.24 12.30
C ALA A 142 5.11 -16.87 12.80
N ARG A 143 6.07 -16.27 12.09
CA ARG A 143 6.51 -14.89 12.29
C ARG A 143 6.41 -14.09 11.00
N ALA A 144 5.59 -13.04 11.02
CA ALA A 144 5.43 -12.14 9.88
C ALA A 144 6.61 -11.16 9.77
N LEU A 145 7.01 -10.87 8.54
CA LEU A 145 8.01 -9.86 8.20
C LEU A 145 7.39 -8.81 7.29
N TYR A 146 7.55 -7.55 7.65
CA TYR A 146 7.04 -6.43 6.88
C TYR A 146 8.20 -5.55 6.40
N LEU A 147 8.11 -5.10 5.15
CA LEU A 147 8.96 -4.05 4.59
C LEU A 147 8.18 -2.75 4.54
N ASN A 148 8.67 -1.74 5.25
CA ASN A 148 8.15 -0.38 5.16
C ASN A 148 8.99 0.45 4.20
N VAL A 149 8.32 1.14 3.28
CA VAL A 149 8.89 2.19 2.43
C VAL A 149 8.25 3.49 2.90
N GLU A 150 9.05 4.31 3.58
CA GLU A 150 8.62 5.52 4.28
C GLU A 150 9.29 6.76 3.67
N ASP A 151 8.88 7.94 4.14
CA ASP A 151 9.40 9.24 3.69
C ASP A 151 9.40 9.42 2.17
N ILE A 152 8.33 8.94 1.52
CA ILE A 152 8.19 9.05 0.06
C ILE A 152 7.78 10.48 -0.27
N GLU A 153 8.69 11.19 -0.93
CA GLU A 153 8.47 12.56 -1.38
C GLU A 153 8.45 12.67 -2.92
N ALA A 154 7.54 13.51 -3.43
CA ALA A 154 7.55 13.98 -4.81
C ALA A 154 6.80 15.31 -4.91
N GLU A 155 7.21 16.17 -5.85
CA GLU A 155 6.49 17.41 -6.16
C GLU A 155 5.17 17.15 -6.90
N GLN A 156 5.16 16.13 -7.76
CA GLN A 156 4.04 15.71 -8.59
C GLN A 156 4.08 14.20 -8.76
N ASN A 157 2.91 13.58 -8.94
CA ASN A 157 2.82 12.17 -9.32
C ASN A 157 3.43 11.99 -10.72
N PRO A 158 4.51 11.20 -10.87
CA PRO A 158 5.20 11.02 -12.14
C PRO A 158 4.40 10.17 -13.15
N GLY A 159 3.24 9.63 -12.77
CA GLY A 159 2.38 8.83 -13.64
C GLY A 159 2.92 7.42 -13.92
N VAL A 160 3.87 6.97 -13.10
CA VAL A 160 4.52 5.65 -13.18
C VAL A 160 4.34 4.91 -11.86
N VAL A 161 4.43 3.58 -11.93
CA VAL A 161 4.42 2.70 -10.76
C VAL A 161 5.83 2.14 -10.57
N TYR A 162 6.32 2.17 -9.33
CA TYR A 162 7.60 1.57 -8.99
C TYR A 162 7.39 0.15 -8.47
N VAL A 163 8.08 -0.81 -9.07
CA VAL A 163 8.02 -2.21 -8.66
C VAL A 163 9.19 -2.50 -7.73
N VAL A 164 8.91 -3.05 -6.55
CA VAL A 164 9.88 -3.34 -5.51
C VAL A 164 10.27 -4.81 -5.54
N PHE A 165 11.58 -5.08 -5.50
CA PHE A 165 12.16 -6.43 -5.48
C PHE A 165 13.15 -6.59 -4.32
N LEU A 166 13.25 -7.80 -3.76
CA LEU A 166 14.20 -8.15 -2.71
C LEU A 166 15.24 -9.18 -3.19
N ASN A 167 16.52 -8.91 -2.93
CA ASN A 167 17.69 -9.72 -3.32
C ASN A 167 17.75 -10.10 -4.81
N MET A 168 17.27 -9.22 -5.69
CA MET A 168 17.36 -9.42 -7.13
C MET A 168 18.71 -8.91 -7.64
N ALA A 169 19.47 -9.78 -8.31
CA ALA A 169 20.71 -9.37 -8.97
C ALA A 169 20.44 -8.27 -10.01
N SER A 170 21.35 -7.30 -10.12
CA SER A 170 21.07 -6.05 -10.85
C SER A 170 20.82 -6.23 -12.34
N ASP A 171 21.22 -7.32 -13.01
CA ASP A 171 21.14 -7.35 -14.48
C ASP A 171 20.92 -8.76 -15.04
N ASP A 172 20.32 -9.67 -14.28
CA ASP A 172 20.07 -11.05 -14.75
C ASP A 172 18.71 -11.17 -15.48
N PRO A 173 18.68 -11.32 -16.82
CA PRO A 173 17.45 -11.49 -17.58
C PRO A 173 16.82 -12.88 -17.34
N GLY A 174 17.57 -13.82 -16.78
CA GLY A 174 17.14 -15.17 -16.42
C GLY A 174 16.67 -15.31 -14.97
N ALA A 175 16.76 -14.24 -14.16
CA ALA A 175 16.26 -14.27 -12.79
C ALA A 175 14.74 -14.40 -12.78
N ASP A 176 14.24 -15.30 -11.94
CA ASP A 176 12.81 -15.46 -11.70
C ASP A 176 12.28 -14.25 -10.91
N ARG A 177 11.95 -13.16 -11.64
CA ARG A 177 11.50 -11.88 -11.07
C ARG A 177 10.30 -12.05 -10.13
N ALA A 178 9.46 -13.07 -10.33
CA ALA A 178 8.30 -13.32 -9.48
C ALA A 178 8.71 -13.74 -8.05
N ARG A 179 9.81 -14.50 -7.91
CA ARG A 179 10.34 -14.89 -6.58
C ARG A 179 10.88 -13.72 -5.79
N HIS A 180 11.36 -12.70 -6.48
CA HIS A 180 11.94 -11.51 -5.86
C HIS A 180 10.94 -10.38 -5.70
N HIS A 181 9.76 -10.47 -6.33
CA HIS A 181 8.76 -9.41 -6.33
C HIS A 181 8.12 -9.26 -4.94
N VAL A 182 8.18 -8.04 -4.41
CA VAL A 182 7.59 -7.66 -3.13
C VAL A 182 6.24 -6.98 -3.34
N GLY A 183 6.20 -5.98 -4.23
CA GLY A 183 5.00 -5.17 -4.40
C GLY A 183 5.22 -3.97 -5.32
N ASN A 184 4.21 -3.12 -5.37
CA ASN A 184 4.16 -1.95 -6.26
C ASN A 184 3.89 -0.69 -5.42
N VAL A 185 4.77 0.30 -5.56
CA VAL A 185 4.65 1.63 -4.97
C VAL A 185 3.99 2.55 -6.01
N THR A 186 2.80 3.02 -5.67
CA THR A 186 2.05 4.05 -6.41
C THR A 186 2.12 5.39 -5.67
N LEU A 187 2.20 6.49 -6.42
CA LEU A 187 2.25 7.86 -5.88
C LEU A 187 0.90 8.59 -6.04
N PHE A 188 -0.19 7.85 -6.13
CA PHE A 188 -1.53 8.44 -6.22
C PHE A 188 -1.84 9.27 -4.97
N GLY A 189 -2.07 10.58 -5.15
CA GLY A 189 -2.36 11.51 -4.05
C GLY A 189 -1.13 12.13 -3.37
N ILE A 190 0.08 11.89 -3.88
CA ILE A 190 1.33 12.40 -3.30
C ILE A 190 1.33 13.93 -3.12
N GLU A 191 0.72 14.67 -4.05
CA GLU A 191 0.67 16.15 -3.98
C GLU A 191 -0.19 16.66 -2.83
N GLN A 192 -1.14 15.85 -2.35
CA GLN A 192 -1.95 16.18 -1.17
C GLN A 192 -1.23 15.73 0.10
N MET A 193 -0.74 14.49 0.12
CA MET A 193 -0.07 13.90 1.30
C MET A 193 1.18 14.66 1.74
N ASN A 194 1.87 15.32 0.81
CA ASN A 194 3.06 16.14 1.09
C ASN A 194 2.75 17.63 1.34
N ASP A 195 1.48 18.07 1.30
CA ASP A 195 1.13 19.46 1.63
C ASP A 195 1.08 19.63 3.16
N PRO A 196 2.02 20.38 3.77
CA PRO A 196 2.06 20.58 5.22
C PRO A 196 0.90 21.43 5.74
N ASP A 197 0.22 22.17 4.86
CA ASP A 197 -0.94 22.98 5.22
C ASP A 197 -2.27 22.22 5.09
N ALA A 198 -2.25 21.00 4.55
CA ALA A 198 -3.44 20.17 4.42
C ALA A 198 -3.63 19.33 5.68
N ALA A 199 -4.86 19.34 6.22
CA ALA A 199 -5.23 18.45 7.31
C ALA A 199 -5.36 17.02 6.78
N HIS A 200 -4.52 16.11 7.31
CA HIS A 200 -4.56 14.69 6.97
C HIS A 200 -5.21 13.91 8.12
N PRO A 201 -6.27 13.12 7.87
CA PRO A 201 -6.72 12.14 8.83
C PRO A 201 -5.70 10.99 8.88
N GLY A 202 -4.69 11.09 9.76
CA GLY A 202 -3.64 10.09 9.94
C GLY A 202 -2.24 10.67 10.07
N VAL A 203 -1.23 9.80 10.04
CA VAL A 203 0.19 10.21 10.01
C VAL A 203 0.47 10.85 8.64
N PRO A 204 1.00 12.09 8.58
CA PRO A 204 1.38 12.73 7.32
C PRO A 204 2.43 11.93 6.54
N GLY A 205 2.44 12.09 5.22
CA GLY A 205 3.40 11.44 4.32
C GLY A 205 2.90 10.15 3.69
N LEU A 206 3.36 9.88 2.46
CA LEU A 206 3.03 8.64 1.75
C LEU A 206 3.98 7.52 2.21
N ARG A 207 3.40 6.38 2.58
CA ARG A 207 4.14 5.16 2.95
C ARG A 207 3.50 3.93 2.36
N HIS A 208 4.30 2.89 2.13
CA HIS A 208 3.83 1.57 1.72
C HIS A 208 4.40 0.50 2.64
N THR A 209 3.55 -0.41 3.11
CA THR A 209 3.93 -1.57 3.89
C THR A 209 3.65 -2.83 3.08
N PHE A 210 4.64 -3.70 2.95
CA PHE A 210 4.52 -4.96 2.23
C PHE A 210 4.80 -6.14 3.17
N ASP A 211 3.91 -7.14 3.19
CA ASP A 211 4.23 -8.43 3.78
C ASP A 211 5.26 -9.15 2.90
N VAL A 212 6.47 -9.31 3.43
CA VAL A 212 7.60 -9.96 2.75
C VAL A 212 7.89 -11.35 3.31
N THR A 213 7.05 -11.87 4.20
CA THR A 213 7.24 -13.16 4.88
C THR A 213 7.48 -14.28 3.88
N ARG A 214 6.60 -14.41 2.89
CA ARG A 214 6.71 -15.41 1.81
C ARG A 214 8.00 -15.24 1.00
N VAL A 215 8.29 -14.01 0.57
CA VAL A 215 9.47 -13.71 -0.27
C VAL A 215 10.77 -14.04 0.47
N VAL A 216 10.88 -13.65 1.74
CA VAL A 216 12.05 -13.95 2.58
C VAL A 216 12.16 -15.45 2.84
N GLY A 217 11.05 -16.13 3.14
CA GLY A 217 10.99 -17.58 3.33
C GLY A 217 11.53 -18.35 2.13
N GLU A 218 11.01 -18.07 0.92
CA GLU A 218 11.44 -18.71 -0.33
C GLU A 218 12.92 -18.43 -0.66
N LEU A 219 13.39 -17.20 -0.42
CA LEU A 219 14.78 -16.83 -0.66
C LEU A 219 15.75 -17.56 0.29
N ASN A 220 15.35 -17.80 1.54
CA ASN A 220 16.16 -18.56 2.48
C ASN A 220 16.25 -20.05 2.12
N GLU A 221 15.20 -20.64 1.55
CA GLU A 221 15.22 -22.04 1.08
C GLU A 221 16.15 -22.24 -0.12
N SER A 222 16.18 -21.27 -1.05
CA SER A 222 16.98 -21.37 -2.28
C SER A 222 18.47 -21.04 -2.11
N ARG A 223 18.81 -20.25 -1.09
CA ARG A 223 20.19 -19.91 -0.71
C ARG A 223 20.29 -19.75 0.81
N PRO A 224 20.78 -20.76 1.54
CA PRO A 224 21.04 -20.63 2.98
C PRO A 224 21.89 -19.39 3.25
N VAL A 225 21.46 -18.56 4.19
CA VAL A 225 22.19 -17.35 4.59
C VAL A 225 23.53 -17.79 5.20
N GLY A 226 24.61 -17.73 4.43
CA GLY A 226 25.96 -17.94 4.94
C GLY A 226 26.37 -16.80 5.90
N PRO A 227 27.35 -17.04 6.79
CA PRO A 227 27.69 -16.15 7.90
C PRO A 227 28.20 -14.75 7.51
N GLU A 228 28.38 -14.45 6.22
CA GLU A 228 28.93 -13.18 5.73
C GLU A 228 27.90 -12.27 5.02
N ARG A 229 26.61 -12.65 4.96
CA ARG A 229 25.59 -11.84 4.27
C ARG A 229 24.84 -10.94 5.23
N HIS A 230 25.46 -9.81 5.58
CA HIS A 230 24.87 -8.73 6.38
C HIS A 230 23.99 -7.76 5.59
N HIS A 231 23.77 -8.01 4.29
CA HIS A 231 23.12 -7.08 3.38
C HIS A 231 22.00 -7.77 2.58
N ARG A 232 20.84 -7.10 2.49
CA ARG A 232 19.74 -7.42 1.57
C ARG A 232 19.62 -6.31 0.52
N ASP A 233 19.49 -6.66 -0.74
CA ASP A 233 19.36 -5.66 -1.82
C ASP A 233 17.88 -5.39 -2.10
N LEU A 234 17.41 -4.17 -1.86
CA LEU A 234 16.10 -3.71 -2.30
C LEU A 234 16.27 -3.00 -3.65
N ARG A 235 15.52 -3.42 -4.66
CA ARG A 235 15.61 -2.83 -6.00
C ARG A 235 14.26 -2.33 -6.49
N THR A 236 14.25 -1.13 -7.08
CA THR A 236 13.06 -0.54 -7.69
C THR A 236 13.21 -0.41 -9.19
N HIS A 237 12.12 -0.64 -9.93
CA HIS A 237 12.02 -0.45 -11.38
C HIS A 237 10.77 0.34 -11.73
N HIS A 238 10.81 1.12 -12.80
CA HIS A 238 9.58 1.63 -13.40
C HIS A 238 8.85 0.50 -14.16
N ALA A 239 7.55 0.35 -13.92
CA ALA A 239 6.69 -0.40 -14.81
C ALA A 239 6.25 0.53 -15.96
N ASP A 240 6.81 0.33 -17.16
CA ASP A 240 6.27 0.97 -18.35
C ASP A 240 4.86 0.44 -18.62
N ALA A 241 3.90 1.35 -18.74
CA ALA A 241 2.60 1.02 -19.30
C ALA A 241 2.82 0.53 -20.74
N ALA A 242 2.44 -0.73 -21.00
CA ALA A 242 2.61 -1.45 -22.26
C ALA A 242 2.68 -0.55 -23.51
N THR A 243 3.79 -0.64 -24.24
CA THR A 243 4.00 0.01 -25.53
C THR A 243 2.92 -0.45 -26.51
N ARG A 244 1.90 0.38 -26.75
CA ARG A 244 0.96 0.18 -27.86
C ARG A 244 1.66 0.56 -29.18
N PRO A 245 1.57 -0.27 -30.24
CA PRO A 245 2.18 0.06 -31.51
C PRO A 245 1.39 1.17 -32.22
N GLY A 246 2.11 2.22 -32.63
CA GLY A 246 1.82 3.13 -33.74
C GLY A 246 0.39 3.65 -33.93
N GLY A 247 0.10 4.85 -33.42
CA GLY A 247 -1.06 5.65 -33.81
C GLY A 247 -0.72 7.13 -33.83
N SER A 248 -0.92 7.77 -34.99
CA SER A 248 -0.52 9.15 -35.33
C SER A 248 -0.96 10.23 -34.32
N HIS A 249 -0.07 11.18 -34.09
CA HIS A 249 -0.22 12.33 -33.20
C HIS A 249 -1.42 13.22 -33.54
N GLY A 250 -2.39 13.28 -32.61
CA GLY A 250 -3.32 14.40 -32.48
C GLY A 250 -3.12 15.08 -31.12
N ARG A 251 -2.46 16.24 -31.08
CA ARG A 251 -2.30 17.04 -29.86
C ARG A 251 -3.67 17.54 -29.39
N ARG A 252 -4.34 16.81 -28.49
CA ARG A 252 -5.39 17.38 -27.64
C ARG A 252 -4.74 18.04 -26.43
N ARG A 253 -4.87 19.36 -26.33
CA ARG A 253 -4.53 20.12 -25.12
C ARG A 253 -5.44 19.64 -24.00
N GLY A 254 -4.91 18.87 -23.06
CA GLY A 254 -5.60 18.56 -21.82
C GLY A 254 -5.65 19.82 -20.96
N ASN A 255 -6.86 20.22 -20.56
CA ASN A 255 -7.06 21.27 -19.55
C ASN A 255 -6.55 20.73 -18.22
N GLY A 256 -5.28 21.02 -17.90
CA GLY A 256 -4.70 20.69 -16.60
C GLY A 256 -5.45 21.42 -15.49
N CYS A 257 -5.70 20.70 -14.39
CA CYS A 257 -6.28 21.23 -13.17
C CYS A 257 -5.30 22.22 -12.51
N ARG A 258 -5.29 23.48 -12.96
CA ARG A 258 -4.45 24.53 -12.38
C ARG A 258 -5.23 25.33 -11.34
N ARG A 259 -4.72 25.36 -10.10
CA ARG A 259 -4.89 26.51 -9.20
C ARG A 259 -3.60 27.33 -9.21
N THR A 260 -3.76 28.64 -9.35
CA THR A 260 -2.70 29.64 -9.14
C THR A 260 -2.42 29.76 -7.63
N ARG A 261 -1.28 29.27 -7.14
CA ARG A 261 -0.82 29.56 -5.78
C ARG A 261 0.23 30.67 -5.86
N ALA A 262 -0.01 31.76 -5.13
CA ALA A 262 0.88 32.91 -5.06
C ALA A 262 2.13 32.57 -4.23
N ASP A 263 3.30 33.01 -4.70
CA ASP A 263 4.60 32.85 -4.06
C ASP A 263 4.58 33.42 -2.63
N ARG A 264 4.91 32.57 -1.64
CA ARG A 264 5.39 33.03 -0.33
C ARG A 264 6.73 32.34 -0.03
N PRO A 265 7.72 33.09 0.49
CA PRO A 265 9.06 32.58 0.70
C PRO A 265 9.09 31.50 1.80
N ARG A 266 9.76 30.38 1.50
CA ARG A 266 10.02 29.27 2.43
C ARG A 266 10.92 29.75 3.58
N GLN A 267 10.44 29.65 4.83
CA GLN A 267 11.30 29.69 6.00
C GLN A 267 11.79 28.26 6.33
N PRO A 268 13.04 28.07 6.75
CA PRO A 268 13.56 26.76 7.12
C PRO A 268 13.00 26.36 8.50
N LEU A 269 12.15 25.33 8.54
CA LEU A 269 11.70 24.75 9.81
C LEU A 269 12.66 23.64 10.25
N ARG A 270 13.33 23.86 11.39
CA ARG A 270 13.95 22.82 12.20
C ARG A 270 12.84 22.01 12.87
N VAL A 271 12.94 20.68 12.88
CA VAL A 271 12.15 19.85 13.80
C VAL A 271 13.08 18.96 14.61
N LEU A 272 12.85 19.04 15.92
CA LEU A 272 13.50 18.35 17.01
C LEU A 272 13.09 16.87 17.02
N ARG A 273 14.02 16.02 17.49
CA ARG A 273 13.73 14.65 17.89
C ARG A 273 12.75 14.66 19.06
N ASP A 274 11.58 14.08 18.87
CA ASP A 274 10.79 13.56 19.98
C ASP A 274 10.93 12.03 20.00
N HIS A 275 11.36 11.56 21.16
CA HIS A 275 11.57 10.16 21.49
C HIS A 275 10.23 9.48 21.77
N TRP A 276 10.10 8.23 21.31
CA TRP A 276 9.12 7.26 21.79
C TRP A 276 9.42 6.86 23.24
#